data_AF-W2SNW2-F1
#
_entry.id   AF-W2SNW2-F1
#
_cell.length_a   1.000
_cell.length_b   1.000
_cell.length_c   1.000
_cell.angle_alpha   90.00
_cell.angle_beta   90.00
_cell.angle_gamma   90.00
#
_symmetry.space_group_name_H-M   'P 1'
#
loop_
_entity.id
_entity.type
_entity.pdbx_description
1 polymer ?
#
loop_
_entity_poly.entity_id
_entity_poly.type
_entity_poly.pdbx_seq_one_letter_code
_entity_poly.pdbx_strand_id
1 'polypeptide(L)'
;MFVASELRSFVLNAYFYIMMRMGVKLQTALTAALYKKTLKLSNSARRVKTVGEIVNLMAIDVERFQMITPQIQQFWSCPFQITLALTYLFITLGYSAAPGVIIMVIFLPTNIIGSIIVKKWQVEQMKLKDERTKMVNEVLNGIKVYIFAYLVHEYSCVHSDKGNHTTITNSVYLNF
;
A
#
# COMPACT_ATOMS: atom_id res chain seq x y z
N MET A 1 17.26 31.89 24.56
CA MET A 1 15.99 31.33 24.04
C MET A 1 15.92 31.41 22.52
N PHE A 2 15.96 32.60 21.90
CA PHE A 2 15.86 32.75 20.43
C PHE A 2 16.96 32.02 19.62
N VAL A 3 18.24 32.23 19.94
CA VAL A 3 19.34 31.55 19.22
C VAL A 3 19.25 30.02 19.31
N ALA A 4 18.81 29.50 20.46
CA ALA A 4 18.65 28.07 20.67
C ALA A 4 17.46 27.48 19.88
N SER A 5 16.35 28.22 19.74
CA SER A 5 15.22 27.78 18.92
C SER A 5 15.57 27.78 17.43
N GLU A 6 16.27 28.81 16.95
CA GLU A 6 16.72 28.87 15.56
C GLU A 6 17.70 27.73 15.26
N LEU A 7 18.72 27.54 16.11
CA LEU A 7 19.68 26.45 15.95
C LEU A 7 18.98 25.07 15.92
N ARG A 8 18.02 24.84 16.82
CA ARG A 8 17.22 23.60 16.84
C ARG A 8 16.51 23.40 15.50
N SER A 9 15.85 24.43 14.97
CA SER A 9 15.13 24.35 13.70
C SER A 9 16.05 24.02 12.53
N PHE A 10 17.21 24.67 12.44
CA PHE A 10 18.21 24.37 11.41
C PHE A 10 18.75 22.94 11.50
N VAL A 11 19.13 22.50 12.69
CA VAL A 11 19.65 21.13 12.92
C VAL A 11 18.59 20.09 12.58
N LEU A 12 17.34 20.32 12.97
CA LEU A 12 16.23 19.42 12.67
C LEU A 12 15.98 19.33 11.16
N ASN A 13 16.02 20.45 10.44
CA ASN A 13 15.86 20.46 8.99
C ASN A 13 17.02 19.71 8.30
N ALA A 14 18.27 19.98 8.71
CA ALA A 14 19.44 19.28 8.21
C ALA A 14 19.36 17.76 8.48
N TYR A 15 18.87 17.36 9.66
CA TYR A 15 18.61 15.97 9.99
C TYR A 15 17.60 15.33 9.03
N PHE A 16 16.44 15.95 8.81
CA PHE A 16 15.43 15.44 7.87
C PHE A 16 15.99 15.31 6.45
N TYR A 17 16.76 16.31 5.99
CA TYR A 17 17.41 16.28 4.69
C TYR A 17 18.40 15.12 4.54
N ILE A 18 19.26 14.89 5.54
CA ILE A 18 20.22 13.78 5.54
C ILE A 18 19.49 12.44 5.55
N MET A 19 18.46 12.29 6.39
CA MET A 19 17.71 11.04 6.50
C MET A 19 16.90 10.73 5.25
N MET A 20 16.31 11.75 4.60
CA MET A 20 15.61 11.58 3.33
C MET A 20 16.57 11.12 2.23
N ARG A 21 17.77 11.70 2.15
CA ARG A 21 18.82 11.23 1.23
C ARG A 21 19.24 9.78 1.51
N MET A 22 19.39 9.41 2.78
CA MET A 22 19.71 8.03 3.16
C MET A 22 18.59 7.07 2.75
N GLY A 23 17.32 7.45 2.93
CA GLY A 23 16.16 6.69 2.46
C GLY A 23 16.19 6.45 0.95
N VAL A 24 16.47 7.49 0.13
CA VAL A 24 16.56 7.35 -1.34
C VAL A 24 17.74 6.47 -1.75
N LYS A 25 18.88 6.56 -1.05
CA LYS A 25 20.03 5.66 -1.29
C LYS A 25 19.69 4.21 -0.99
N LEU A 26 18.95 3.94 0.09
CA LEU A 26 18.49 2.60 0.42
C LEU A 26 17.52 2.07 -0.64
N GLN A 27 16.56 2.89 -1.06
CA GLN A 27 15.60 2.55 -2.11
C GLN A 27 16.30 2.16 -3.41
N THR A 28 17.20 3.01 -3.90
CA THR A 28 17.94 2.78 -5.15
C THR A 28 18.83 1.54 -5.08
N ALA A 29 19.51 1.31 -3.95
CA ALA A 29 20.31 0.11 -3.73
C ALA A 29 19.46 -1.18 -3.75
N LEU A 30 18.30 -1.17 -3.09
CA LEU A 30 17.36 -2.30 -3.07
C LEU A 30 16.78 -2.57 -4.45
N THR A 31 16.34 -1.53 -5.17
CA THR A 31 15.84 -1.66 -6.55
C THR A 31 16.91 -2.22 -7.48
N ALA A 32 18.15 -1.75 -7.39
CA ALA A 32 19.25 -2.26 -8.19
C ALA A 32 19.57 -3.74 -7.87
N ALA A 33 19.56 -4.11 -6.58
CA ALA A 33 19.77 -5.49 -6.14
C ALA A 33 18.66 -6.44 -6.63
N LEU A 34 17.40 -6.02 -6.52
CA LEU A 34 16.25 -6.76 -7.02
C LEU A 34 16.28 -6.89 -8.54
N TYR A 35 16.59 -5.81 -9.26
CA TYR A 35 16.74 -5.83 -10.72
C TYR A 35 17.81 -6.85 -11.16
N LYS A 36 19.00 -6.81 -10.53
CA LYS A 36 20.09 -7.76 -10.80
C LYS A 36 19.68 -9.21 -10.49
N LYS A 37 18.90 -9.43 -9.43
CA LYS A 37 18.39 -10.77 -9.06
C LYS A 37 17.37 -11.28 -10.06
N THR A 38 16.48 -10.42 -10.56
CA THR A 38 15.46 -10.75 -11.57
C THR A 38 16.08 -11.15 -12.90
N LEU A 39 17.17 -10.49 -13.31
CA LEU A 39 17.91 -10.85 -14.53
C LEU A 39 18.59 -12.23 -14.45
N LYS A 40 18.97 -12.67 -13.25
CA LYS A 40 19.61 -13.98 -13.02
C LYS A 40 18.63 -15.09 -12.66
N LEU A 41 17.32 -14.83 -12.71
CA LEU A 41 16.31 -15.76 -12.26
C LEU A 41 16.07 -16.87 -13.30
N SER A 42 16.13 -18.14 -12.87
CA SER A 42 15.89 -19.30 -13.73
C SER A 42 14.43 -19.40 -14.17
N ASN A 43 14.16 -20.10 -15.28
CA ASN A 43 12.80 -20.28 -15.81
C ASN A 43 11.84 -20.96 -14.82
N SER A 44 12.35 -21.87 -13.98
CA SER A 44 11.55 -22.51 -12.91
C SER A 44 11.12 -21.51 -11.83
N ALA A 45 11.98 -20.56 -11.47
CA ALA A 45 11.66 -19.53 -10.48
C ALA A 45 10.77 -18.41 -11.05
N ARG A 46 10.88 -18.12 -12.36
CA ARG A 46 9.95 -17.22 -13.09
C ARG A 46 8.51 -17.75 -13.14
N ARG A 47 8.32 -19.07 -13.04
CA ARG A 47 6.97 -19.68 -12.91
C ARG A 47 6.33 -19.43 -11.55
N VAL A 48 7.12 -19.19 -10.51
CA VAL A 48 6.64 -18.97 -9.13
C VAL A 48 6.38 -17.48 -8.86
N LYS A 49 7.22 -16.59 -9.42
CA LYS A 49 7.07 -15.14 -9.29
C LYS A 49 7.08 -14.48 -10.66
N THR A 50 5.94 -13.89 -11.01
CA THR A 50 5.77 -13.17 -12.27
C THR A 50 6.54 -11.85 -12.26
N VAL A 51 6.86 -11.34 -13.44
CA VAL A 51 7.52 -10.03 -13.59
C VAL A 51 6.67 -8.92 -12.97
N GLY A 52 5.34 -9.01 -13.09
CA GLY A 52 4.39 -8.07 -12.48
C GLY A 52 4.44 -8.08 -10.95
N GLU A 53 4.52 -9.24 -10.31
CA GLU A 53 4.68 -9.34 -8.86
C GLU A 53 5.99 -8.70 -8.38
N ILE A 54 7.09 -8.89 -9.13
CA ILE A 54 8.40 -8.31 -8.77
C ILE A 54 8.39 -6.79 -8.95
N VAL A 55 7.74 -6.28 -9.99
CA VAL A 55 7.55 -4.83 -10.21
C VAL A 55 6.68 -4.24 -9.10
N ASN A 56 5.61 -4.92 -8.70
CA ASN A 56 4.77 -4.52 -7.59
C ASN A 56 5.54 -4.51 -6.26
N LEU A 57 6.40 -5.50 -6.02
CA LEU A 57 7.30 -5.55 -4.86
C LEU A 57 8.25 -4.34 -4.85
N MET A 58 8.83 -3.98 -6.00
CA MET A 58 9.69 -2.80 -6.12
C MET A 58 8.92 -1.49 -5.92
N ALA A 59 7.68 -1.41 -6.41
CA ALA A 59 6.87 -0.20 -6.28
C ALA A 59 6.36 0.01 -4.85
N ILE A 60 5.82 -1.03 -4.21
CA ILE A 60 5.16 -0.89 -2.91
C ILE A 60 6.16 -1.10 -1.76
N ASP A 61 6.87 -2.22 -1.75
CA ASP A 61 7.65 -2.61 -0.57
C ASP A 61 8.96 -1.82 -0.46
N VAL A 62 9.67 -1.63 -1.57
CA VAL A 62 10.93 -0.85 -1.56
C VAL A 62 10.68 0.63 -1.25
N GLU A 63 9.60 1.22 -1.76
CA GLU A 63 9.16 2.57 -1.38
C GLU A 63 8.83 2.63 0.13
N ARG A 64 8.20 1.59 0.67
CA ARG A 64 7.93 1.52 2.10
C ARG A 64 9.20 1.50 2.95
N PHE A 65 10.28 0.84 2.50
CA PHE A 65 11.58 0.87 3.20
C PHE A 65 12.20 2.27 3.22
N GLN A 66 12.10 3.03 2.13
CA GLN A 66 12.51 4.44 2.10
C GLN A 66 11.77 5.24 3.17
N MET A 67 10.46 5.03 3.25
CA MET A 67 9.58 5.71 4.20
C MET A 67 9.68 5.22 5.64
N ILE A 68 10.40 4.13 5.95
CA ILE A 68 10.60 3.63 7.32
C ILE A 68 11.97 4.10 7.87
N THR A 69 12.92 4.39 6.98
CA THR A 69 14.30 4.76 7.33
C THR A 69 14.37 5.91 8.35
N PRO A 70 13.68 7.06 8.17
CA PRO A 70 13.70 8.13 9.18
C PRO A 70 13.00 7.76 10.51
N GLN A 71 12.02 6.86 10.48
CA GLN A 71 11.14 6.49 11.60
C GLN A 71 11.87 5.53 12.54
N ILE A 72 12.71 4.65 12.01
CA ILE A 72 13.60 3.81 12.82
C ILE A 72 14.43 4.69 13.75
N GLN A 73 14.97 5.80 13.24
CA GLN A 73 15.78 6.69 14.04
C GLN A 73 14.98 7.41 15.14
N GLN A 74 13.74 7.79 14.82
CA GLN A 74 12.83 8.36 15.79
C GLN A 74 12.48 7.36 16.91
N PHE A 75 12.37 6.07 16.58
CA PHE A 75 11.96 5.02 17.51
C PHE A 75 12.88 4.92 18.74
N TRP A 76 14.20 5.00 18.57
CA TRP A 76 15.15 4.97 19.69
C TRP A 76 15.50 6.35 20.25
N SER A 77 15.29 7.42 19.49
CA SER A 77 15.48 8.80 19.98
C SER A 77 14.38 9.19 20.98
N CYS A 78 13.13 8.76 20.76
CA CYS A 78 12.00 9.01 21.65
C CYS A 78 12.23 8.59 23.12
N PRO A 79 12.62 7.33 23.43
CA PRO A 79 12.81 6.91 24.81
C PRO A 79 13.95 7.70 25.48
N PHE A 80 15.03 7.98 24.76
CA PHE A 80 16.13 8.80 25.30
C PHE A 80 15.65 10.21 25.66
N GLN A 81 14.86 10.84 24.79
CA GLN A 81 14.27 12.15 25.04
C GLN A 81 13.35 12.15 26.26
N ILE A 82 12.51 11.12 26.41
CA ILE A 82 11.60 10.96 27.56
C ILE A 82 12.40 10.79 28.86
N THR A 83 13.42 9.93 28.86
CA THR A 83 14.27 9.70 30.03
C THR A 83 14.95 10.98 30.47
N LEU A 84 15.61 11.70 29.55
CA LEU A 84 16.25 12.98 29.87
C LEU A 84 15.25 14.02 30.39
N ALA A 85 14.08 14.13 29.76
CA ALA A 85 13.05 15.07 30.18
C ALA A 85 12.57 14.78 31.61
N LEU A 86 12.32 13.51 31.95
CA LEU A 86 11.94 13.11 33.30
C LEU A 86 13.05 13.40 34.31
N THR A 87 14.31 13.10 33.99
CA THR A 87 15.45 13.41 34.87
C THR A 87 15.54 14.91 35.16
N TYR A 88 15.45 15.77 34.14
CA TYR A 88 15.48 17.22 34.33
C TYR A 88 14.28 17.74 35.13
N LEU A 89 13.10 17.17 34.91
CA LEU A 89 11.89 17.51 35.65
C LEU A 89 12.06 17.23 37.16
N PHE A 90 12.58 16.05 37.51
CA PHE A 90 12.84 15.67 38.90
C PHE A 90 13.91 16.54 39.55
N ILE A 91 14.96 16.92 38.83
CA ILE A 91 16.01 17.82 39.35
C ILE A 91 15.44 19.22 39.64
N THR A 92 14.53 19.72 38.80
CA THR A 92 14.04 21.11 38.90
C THR A 92 12.92 21.27 39.93
N LEU A 93 11.98 20.32 40.01
CA LEU A 93 10.78 20.42 40.85
C LEU A 93 10.79 19.47 42.06
N GLY A 94 11.74 18.54 42.15
CA GLY A 94 11.78 17.53 43.21
C GLY A 94 10.50 16.68 43.25
N TYR A 95 10.02 16.39 44.47
CA TYR A 95 8.83 15.56 44.69
C TYR A 95 7.52 16.20 44.20
N SER A 96 7.47 17.52 44.00
CA SER A 96 6.25 18.23 43.56
C SER A 96 5.81 17.82 42.14
N ALA A 97 6.72 17.31 41.30
CA ALA A 97 6.42 16.84 39.95
C ALA A 97 5.72 15.46 39.90
N ALA A 98 5.68 14.71 41.01
CA ALA A 98 5.21 13.32 41.02
C ALA A 98 3.76 13.14 40.48
N PRO A 99 2.77 13.98 40.85
CA PRO A 99 1.40 13.84 40.31
C PRO A 99 1.34 14.00 38.78
N GLY A 100 2.13 14.91 38.21
CA GLY A 100 2.17 15.14 36.76
C GLY A 100 2.77 13.97 35.99
N VAL A 101 3.83 13.35 36.53
CA VAL A 101 4.45 12.16 35.95
C VAL A 101 3.48 10.98 35.98
N ILE A 102 2.73 10.79 37.07
CA ILE A 102 1.72 9.72 37.18
C ILE A 102 0.65 9.87 36.09
N ILE A 103 0.14 11.09 35.88
CA ILE A 103 -0.86 11.36 34.83
C ILE A 103 -0.27 11.07 33.44
N MET A 104 0.96 11.49 33.15
CA MET A 104 1.63 11.18 31.88
C MET A 104 1.77 9.66 31.65
N VAL A 105 2.16 8.92 32.68
CA VAL A 105 2.31 7.46 32.62
C VAL A 105 0.97 6.77 32.37
N ILE A 106 -0.14 7.29 32.89
CA ILE A 106 -1.50 6.78 32.62
C ILE A 106 -1.98 7.17 31.21
N PHE A 107 -1.55 8.32 30.69
CA PHE A 107 -1.92 8.77 29.35
C PHE A 107 -1.30 7.91 28.24
N LEU A 108 -0.10 7.36 28.48
CA LEU A 108 0.60 6.47 27.56
C LEU A 108 -0.22 5.19 27.22
N PRO A 109 -0.65 4.34 28.17
CA PRO A 109 -1.45 3.15 27.87
C PRO A 109 -2.82 3.52 27.29
N THR A 110 -3.41 4.65 27.69
CA THR A 110 -4.67 5.13 27.11
C THR A 110 -4.53 5.37 25.60
N ASN A 111 -3.45 6.01 25.16
CA ASN A 111 -3.15 6.21 23.74
C ASN A 111 -2.89 4.88 23.00
N ILE A 112 -2.22 3.92 23.64
CA ILE A 112 -1.96 2.60 23.07
C ILE A 112 -3.28 1.83 22.89
N ILE A 113 -4.14 1.80 23.90
CA ILE A 113 -5.45 1.15 23.84
C ILE A 113 -6.31 1.78 22.74
N GLY A 114 -6.36 3.12 22.67
CA GLY A 114 -7.03 3.84 21.59
C GLY A 114 -6.50 3.45 20.21
N SER A 115 -5.19 3.36 20.05
CA SER A 115 -4.56 2.94 18.79
C SER A 115 -4.91 1.49 18.40
N ILE A 116 -5.00 0.58 19.37
CA ILE A 116 -5.42 -0.82 19.14
C ILE A 116 -6.88 -0.88 18.68
N ILE A 117 -7.76 -0.11 19.30
CA ILE A 117 -9.19 -0.04 18.92
C ILE A 117 -9.33 0.50 17.50
N VAL A 118 -8.66 1.60 17.18
CA VAL A 118 -8.66 2.18 15.83
C VAL A 118 -8.14 1.16 14.81
N LYS A 119 -7.05 0.45 15.12
CA LYS A 119 -6.51 -0.60 14.24
C LYS A 119 -7.51 -1.74 14.04
N LYS A 120 -8.20 -2.18 15.10
CA LYS A 120 -9.25 -3.21 15.01
C LYS A 120 -10.36 -2.77 14.06
N TRP A 121 -10.85 -1.55 14.20
CA TRP A 121 -11.89 -1.00 13.31
C TRP A 121 -11.40 -0.81 11.88
N GLN A 122 -10.15 -0.39 11.67
CA GLN A 122 -9.55 -0.31 10.34
C GLN A 122 -9.49 -1.67 9.65
N VAL A 123 -9.12 -2.74 10.36
CA VAL A 123 -9.10 -4.10 9.81
C VAL A 123 -10.51 -4.55 9.41
N GLU A 124 -11.50 -4.30 10.25
CA GLU A 124 -12.88 -4.67 9.95
C GLU A 124 -13.42 -3.88 8.75
N GLN A 125 -13.10 -2.58 8.67
CA GLN A 125 -13.43 -1.78 7.49
C GLN A 125 -12.76 -2.28 6.21
N MET A 126 -11.52 -2.79 6.29
CA MET A 126 -10.84 -3.37 5.12
C MET A 126 -11.58 -4.61 4.62
N LYS A 127 -12.04 -5.51 5.51
CA LYS A 127 -12.84 -6.68 5.11
C LYS A 127 -14.13 -6.29 4.40
N LEU A 128 -14.89 -5.34 4.97
CA LEU A 128 -16.14 -4.86 4.35
C LEU A 128 -15.90 -4.20 2.99
N LYS A 129 -14.79 -3.46 2.84
CA LYS A 129 -14.38 -2.88 1.56
C LYS A 129 -14.04 -3.95 0.54
N ASP A 130 -13.37 -5.02 0.94
CA ASP A 130 -13.02 -6.14 0.07
C ASP A 130 -14.26 -6.91 -0.37
N GLU A 131 -15.20 -7.20 0.53
CA GLU A 131 -16.48 -7.84 0.22
C GLU A 131 -17.31 -7.00 -0.77
N ARG A 132 -17.42 -5.69 -0.52
CA ARG A 132 -18.07 -4.77 -1.46
C ARG A 132 -17.43 -4.83 -2.84
N THR A 133 -16.11 -4.78 -2.91
CA THR A 133 -15.37 -4.79 -4.18
C THR A 133 -15.57 -6.11 -4.91
N LYS A 134 -15.63 -7.23 -4.18
CA LYS A 134 -15.93 -8.56 -4.72
C LYS A 134 -17.34 -8.64 -5.31
N MET A 135 -18.37 -8.23 -4.56
CA MET A 135 -19.76 -8.24 -5.05
C MET A 135 -19.92 -7.40 -6.32
N VAL A 136 -19.32 -6.20 -6.35
CA VAL A 136 -19.34 -5.35 -7.53
C VAL A 136 -18.68 -6.04 -8.74
N ASN A 137 -17.56 -6.74 -8.53
CA ASN A 137 -16.92 -7.51 -9.60
C ASN A 137 -17.77 -8.68 -10.11
N GLU A 138 -18.48 -9.38 -9.23
CA GLU A 138 -19.39 -10.47 -9.61
C GLU A 138 -20.56 -9.95 -10.47
N VAL A 139 -21.18 -8.85 -10.07
CA VAL A 139 -22.24 -8.18 -10.85
C VAL A 139 -21.73 -7.72 -12.21
N LEU A 140 -20.56 -7.08 -12.26
CA LEU A 140 -19.95 -6.64 -13.53
C LEU A 140 -19.65 -7.82 -14.46
N ASN A 141 -19.18 -8.94 -13.93
CA ASN A 141 -18.96 -10.15 -14.73
C ASN A 141 -20.28 -10.76 -15.22
N GLY A 142 -21.34 -10.77 -14.39
CA GLY A 142 -22.68 -11.21 -14.81
C GLY A 142 -23.24 -10.38 -15.98
N ILE A 143 -23.13 -9.05 -15.90
CA ILE A 143 -23.55 -8.14 -16.97
C ILE A 143 -22.75 -8.40 -18.26
N LYS A 144 -21.42 -8.58 -18.15
CA LYS A 144 -20.58 -8.89 -19.32
C LYS A 144 -20.99 -10.18 -20.01
N VAL A 145 -21.28 -11.24 -19.25
CA VAL A 145 -21.73 -12.53 -19.81
C VAL A 145 -23.07 -12.36 -20.53
N TYR A 146 -24.02 -11.65 -19.92
CA TYR A 146 -25.32 -11.38 -20.55
C TYR A 146 -25.17 -10.59 -21.86
N ILE A 147 -24.38 -9.51 -21.86
CA ILE A 147 -24.12 -8.71 -23.06
C ILE A 147 -23.43 -9.56 -24.13
N PHE A 148 -22.42 -10.35 -23.77
CA PHE A 148 -21.73 -11.21 -24.72
C PHE A 148 -22.66 -12.27 -25.32
N ALA A 149 -23.50 -12.90 -24.51
CA ALA A 149 -24.50 -13.86 -24.98
C ALA A 149 -25.51 -13.20 -25.94
N TYR A 150 -25.98 -12.00 -25.62
CA TYR A 150 -26.86 -11.23 -26.50
C TYR A 150 -26.19 -10.91 -27.84
N LEU A 151 -24.94 -10.41 -27.81
CA LEU A 151 -24.17 -10.15 -29.02
C LEU A 151 -23.99 -11.41 -29.86
N VAL A 152 -23.58 -12.54 -29.25
CA VAL A 152 -23.40 -13.81 -29.97
C VAL A 152 -24.72 -14.32 -30.57
N HIS A 153 -25.84 -14.17 -29.86
CA HIS A 153 -27.16 -14.50 -30.38
C HIS A 153 -27.51 -13.64 -31.59
N GLU A 154 -27.28 -12.33 -31.53
CA GLU A 154 -27.53 -11.41 -32.63
C GLU A 154 -26.64 -11.70 -33.86
N TYR A 155 -25.35 -11.96 -33.65
CA TYR A 155 -24.45 -12.43 -34.73
C TYR A 155 -24.91 -13.75 -35.35
N SER A 156 -25.42 -14.69 -34.55
CA SER A 156 -25.92 -15.98 -35.03
C SER A 156 -27.21 -15.85 -35.84
N CYS A 157 -28.14 -14.97 -35.42
CA CYS A 157 -29.35 -14.65 -36.19
C CYS A 157 -28.98 -14.05 -37.56
N VAL A 158 -28.05 -13.10 -37.60
CA VAL A 158 -27.59 -12.48 -38.85
C VAL A 158 -26.89 -13.48 -39.78
N HIS A 159 -26.11 -14.42 -39.24
CA HIS A 159 -25.45 -15.44 -40.06
C HIS A 159 -26.41 -16.51 -40.57
N SER A 160 -27.44 -16.87 -39.78
CA SER A 160 -28.51 -17.78 -40.19
C SER A 160 -29.33 -17.21 -41.36
N ASP A 161 -29.65 -15.91 -41.31
CA ASP A 161 -30.41 -15.23 -42.37
C ASP A 161 -29.61 -15.12 -43.68
N LYS A 162 -28.29 -14.89 -43.58
CA LYS A 162 -27.38 -14.95 -44.74
C LYS A 162 -27.24 -16.36 -45.31
N GLY A 163 -27.17 -17.39 -44.45
CA GLY A 163 -27.12 -18.79 -44.85
C GLY A 163 -28.37 -19.25 -45.60
N ASN A 164 -29.55 -18.79 -45.15
CA ASN A 164 -30.82 -19.04 -45.83
C ASN A 164 -30.89 -18.33 -47.18
N HIS A 165 -30.44 -17.08 -47.27
CA HIS A 165 -30.35 -16.36 -48.55
C HIS A 165 -29.42 -17.02 -49.57
N THR A 166 -28.25 -17.54 -49.16
CA THR A 166 -27.34 -18.26 -50.08
C THR A 166 -27.89 -19.61 -50.56
N THR A 167 -28.69 -20.29 -49.74
CA THR A 167 -29.30 -21.59 -50.12
C THR A 167 -30.47 -21.38 -51.08
N ILE A 168 -31.24 -20.30 -50.91
CA ILE A 168 -32.31 -19.91 -51.83
C ILE A 168 -31.74 -19.45 -53.18
N THR A 169 -30.62 -18.72 -53.20
CA THR A 169 -29.97 -18.34 -54.47
C THR A 169 -29.39 -19.55 -55.21
N ASN A 170 -28.72 -20.49 -54.54
CA ASN A 170 -28.18 -21.68 -55.21
C ASN A 170 -29.27 -22.66 -55.70
N SER A 171 -30.44 -22.71 -55.05
CA SER A 171 -31.58 -23.51 -55.52
C SER A 171 -32.26 -22.92 -56.77
N VAL A 172 -32.21 -21.58 -56.93
CA VAL A 172 -32.75 -20.88 -58.10
C VAL A 172 -31.81 -20.98 -59.32
N TYR A 173 -30.49 -21.05 -59.13
CA TYR A 173 -29.53 -21.22 -60.22
C TYR A 173 -29.39 -22.66 -60.75
N LEU A 174 -29.88 -23.67 -60.03
CA LEU A 174 -29.85 -25.09 -60.46
C LEU A 174 -31.13 -25.56 -61.17
N ASN A 175 -32.12 -24.67 -61.34
CA ASN A 175 -33.36 -24.92 -62.11
C ASN A 175 -33.40 -24.16 -63.45
N PHE A 176 -32.26 -23.65 -63.91
CA PHE A 176 -31.98 -23.21 -65.28
C PHE A 176 -30.76 -23.97 -65.80
#